data_AF-A0A8T4S908-F1
#
_entry.id   AF-A0A8T4S908-F1
#
_cell.length_a   1.000
_cell.length_b   1.000
_cell.length_c   1.000
_cell.angle_alpha   90.00
_cell.angle_beta   90.00
_cell.angle_gamma   90.00
#
_symmetry.space_group_name_H-M   'P 1'
#
loop_
_entity.id
_entity.type
_entity.pdbx_description
1 polymer ?
#
loop_
_entity_poly.entity_id
_entity_poly.type
_entity_poly.pdbx_seq_one_letter_code
_entity_poly.pdbx_strand_id
1 'polypeptide(L)'
;MSAKTHNTKNHSKKLFRKLHIEPFSKKSQTEIMGLLIIFIIISLIIMFTVSTVFFKKSSKVLDEYNQQQLSSSMVSAFLKTNSFCLPDTDMEDLIVAVAKNNMMQCDAEYQSSIQNLQCKDIQKIDEYLKCALQTSFDNSLGQFNMPYQLEMKVTSGDSAIKPFITLPDEADEKYVEKMKTLSSATSGSVEPYILPLSGSSMNVVEIWLCINSECPEI
;
A
#
# COMPACT_ATOMS: atom_id res chain seq x y z
N MET A 1 -52.67 -32.19 -62.21
CA MET A 1 -52.70 -30.86 -61.57
C MET A 1 -51.29 -30.30 -61.62
N SER A 2 -51.10 -29.24 -62.40
CA SER A 2 -49.81 -28.68 -62.80
C SER A 2 -49.64 -27.33 -62.12
N ALA A 3 -48.55 -27.12 -61.37
CA ALA A 3 -48.26 -25.87 -60.68
C ALA A 3 -47.02 -25.20 -61.28
N LYS A 4 -47.24 -23.99 -61.79
CA LYS A 4 -46.32 -23.12 -62.54
C LYS A 4 -45.16 -22.59 -61.69
N THR A 5 -43.95 -22.70 -62.25
CA THR A 5 -42.75 -21.97 -61.85
C THR A 5 -42.80 -20.53 -62.36
N HIS A 6 -42.71 -19.53 -61.48
CA HIS A 6 -42.55 -18.13 -61.86
C HIS A 6 -41.12 -17.63 -61.55
N ASN A 7 -40.40 -17.36 -62.64
CA ASN A 7 -39.09 -16.73 -62.69
C ASN A 7 -39.28 -15.21 -62.76
N THR A 8 -38.75 -14.45 -61.79
CA THR A 8 -38.70 -12.98 -61.86
C THR A 8 -37.24 -12.52 -61.86
N LYS A 9 -36.79 -12.15 -63.05
CA LYS A 9 -35.53 -11.47 -63.31
C LYS A 9 -35.68 -9.96 -63.07
N ASN A 10 -34.55 -9.38 -62.66
CA ASN A 10 -34.02 -8.07 -63.07
C ASN A 10 -34.39 -6.78 -62.33
N HIS A 11 -33.34 -5.94 -62.26
CA HIS A 11 -33.32 -4.48 -62.23
C HIS A 11 -33.48 -3.75 -60.87
N SER A 12 -32.43 -3.83 -60.05
CA SER A 12 -32.02 -2.70 -59.19
C SER A 12 -30.58 -2.28 -59.51
N LYS A 13 -30.39 -1.78 -60.73
CA LYS A 13 -29.27 -0.91 -61.11
C LYS A 13 -29.85 0.45 -61.44
N LYS A 14 -29.25 1.51 -60.89
CA LYS A 14 -29.52 2.96 -61.07
C LYS A 14 -30.29 3.63 -59.94
N LEU A 15 -29.60 3.93 -58.84
CA LEU A 15 -29.82 5.23 -58.17
C LEU A 15 -28.65 5.70 -57.29
N PHE A 16 -27.41 5.39 -57.65
CA PHE A 16 -26.27 6.17 -57.15
C PHE A 16 -26.22 7.49 -57.95
N ARG A 17 -26.97 8.49 -57.47
CA ARG A 17 -26.78 9.88 -57.88
C ARG A 17 -25.32 10.23 -57.63
N LYS A 18 -24.58 10.51 -58.71
CA LYS A 18 -23.31 11.22 -58.67
C LYS A 18 -23.52 12.53 -57.93
N LEU A 19 -23.16 12.58 -56.65
CA LEU A 19 -22.82 13.82 -55.97
C LEU A 19 -21.57 14.33 -56.69
N HIS A 20 -21.78 15.24 -57.64
CA HIS A 20 -20.71 16.03 -58.24
C HIS A 20 -20.14 16.92 -57.12
N ILE A 21 -19.10 16.42 -56.47
CA ILE A 21 -18.21 17.24 -55.64
C ILE A 21 -17.44 18.09 -56.64
N GLU A 22 -17.84 19.34 -56.81
CA GLU A 22 -17.05 20.30 -57.58
C GLU A 22 -15.63 20.35 -56.97
N PRO A 23 -14.57 20.27 -57.78
CA PRO A 23 -13.20 20.31 -57.29
C PRO A 23 -12.96 21.70 -56.68
N PHE A 24 -13.08 21.79 -55.36
CA PHE A 24 -12.68 22.97 -54.61
C PHE A 24 -11.28 23.38 -55.03
N SER A 25 -11.07 24.70 -55.22
CA SER A 25 -9.78 25.23 -55.61
C SER A 25 -8.71 24.76 -54.61
N LYS A 26 -7.57 24.27 -55.12
CA LYS A 26 -6.50 23.65 -54.32
C LYS A 26 -6.00 24.55 -53.18
N LYS A 27 -6.22 25.86 -53.29
CA LYS A 27 -5.84 26.87 -52.30
C LYS A 27 -6.78 26.91 -51.09
N SER A 28 -8.08 26.67 -51.29
CA SER A 28 -9.06 26.66 -50.19
C SER A 28 -8.98 25.36 -49.37
N GLN A 29 -8.64 24.24 -50.00
CA GLN A 29 -8.48 22.96 -49.31
C GLN A 29 -7.34 22.95 -48.29
N THR A 30 -6.22 23.62 -48.60
CA THR A 30 -5.08 23.71 -47.68
C THR A 30 -5.38 24.54 -46.43
N GLU A 31 -6.22 25.57 -46.56
CA GLU A 31 -6.62 26.43 -45.44
C GLU A 31 -7.59 25.71 -44.49
N ILE A 32 -8.57 24.99 -45.05
CA ILE A 32 -9.54 24.20 -44.28
C ILE A 32 -8.85 23.05 -43.54
N MET A 33 -7.87 22.39 -44.19
CA MET A 33 -7.11 21.32 -43.56
C MET A 33 -6.29 21.83 -42.35
N GLY A 34 -5.70 23.02 -42.45
CA GLY A 34 -4.98 23.65 -41.35
C GLY A 34 -5.88 23.99 -40.16
N LEU A 35 -7.07 24.53 -40.42
CA LEU A 35 -8.05 24.85 -39.38
C LEU A 35 -8.53 23.60 -38.64
N LEU A 36 -8.73 22.49 -39.35
CA LEU A 36 -9.13 21.22 -38.76
C LEU A 36 -8.06 20.67 -37.78
N ILE A 37 -6.78 20.80 -38.12
CA ILE A 37 -5.69 20.37 -37.23
C ILE A 37 -5.68 21.20 -35.95
N ILE A 38 -5.83 22.53 -36.05
CA ILE A 38 -5.88 23.42 -34.88
C ILE A 38 -7.07 23.05 -33.98
N PHE A 39 -8.23 22.77 -34.57
CA PHE A 39 -9.42 22.37 -33.80
C PHE A 39 -9.21 21.05 -33.03
N ILE A 40 -8.54 20.07 -33.63
CA ILE A 40 -8.20 18.81 -32.95
C ILE A 40 -7.25 19.08 -31.77
N ILE A 41 -6.21 19.90 -31.98
CA ILE A 41 -5.25 20.23 -30.91
C ILE A 41 -5.95 20.94 -29.74
N ILE A 42 -6.80 21.93 -30.03
CA ILE A 42 -7.57 22.64 -28.99
C ILE A 42 -8.49 21.66 -28.23
N SER A 43 -9.15 20.75 -28.95
CA SER A 43 -10.01 19.74 -28.33
C SER A 43 -9.25 18.82 -27.38
N LEU A 44 -8.03 18.41 -27.75
CA LEU A 44 -7.15 17.60 -26.89
C LEU A 44 -6.69 18.38 -25.65
N ILE A 45 -6.33 19.66 -25.78
CA ILE A 45 -5.93 20.50 -24.65
C ILE A 45 -7.10 20.69 -23.67
N ILE A 46 -8.31 20.93 -24.18
CA ILE A 46 -9.51 21.06 -23.34
C ILE A 46 -9.80 19.72 -22.64
N MET A 47 -9.73 18.59 -23.35
CA MET A 47 -9.93 17.26 -22.75
C MET A 47 -8.91 17.00 -21.62
N PHE A 48 -7.64 17.35 -21.83
CA PHE A 48 -6.61 17.21 -20.80
C PHE A 48 -6.85 18.14 -19.61
N THR A 49 -7.27 19.39 -19.85
CA THR A 49 -7.58 20.36 -18.79
C THR A 49 -8.79 19.90 -17.97
N VAL A 50 -9.85 19.45 -18.63
CA VAL A 50 -11.02 18.88 -17.95
C VAL A 50 -10.61 17.65 -17.15
N SER A 51 -9.80 16.77 -17.72
CA SER A 51 -9.35 15.57 -17.02
C SER A 51 -8.54 15.91 -15.75
N THR A 52 -7.56 16.81 -15.87
CA THR A 52 -6.70 17.20 -14.75
C THR A 52 -7.41 18.03 -13.68
N VAL A 53 -8.40 18.86 -14.05
CA VAL A 53 -9.14 19.70 -13.10
C VAL A 53 -10.28 18.92 -12.43
N PHE A 54 -11.03 18.12 -13.19
CA PHE A 54 -12.21 17.42 -12.66
C PHE A 54 -11.89 16.05 -12.06
N PHE A 55 -10.87 15.32 -12.54
CA PHE A 55 -10.44 14.05 -11.93
C PHE A 55 -9.40 14.24 -10.82
N LYS A 56 -9.18 15.46 -10.32
CA LYS A 56 -8.37 15.73 -9.11
C LYS A 56 -9.03 15.31 -7.79
N LYS A 57 -10.09 14.50 -7.84
CA LYS A 57 -10.73 13.84 -6.68
C LYS A 57 -10.69 12.33 -6.97
N SER A 58 -9.99 11.48 -6.22
CA SER A 58 -9.82 11.41 -4.78
C SER A 58 -8.35 11.08 -4.46
N SER A 59 -7.57 12.04 -3.96
CA SER A 59 -6.22 11.74 -3.46
C SER A 59 -6.26 10.76 -2.30
N LYS A 60 -7.32 10.80 -1.48
CA LYS A 60 -7.45 9.98 -0.28
C LYS A 60 -7.34 8.48 -0.53
N VAL A 61 -7.98 7.96 -1.59
CA VAL A 61 -7.93 6.51 -1.90
C VAL A 61 -6.53 6.10 -2.37
N LEU A 62 -5.86 6.96 -3.14
CA LEU A 62 -4.51 6.69 -3.61
C LEU A 62 -3.49 6.81 -2.47
N ASP A 63 -3.70 7.78 -1.57
CA ASP A 63 -2.88 8.02 -0.39
C ASP A 63 -3.02 6.87 0.62
N GLU A 64 -4.24 6.39 0.89
CA GLU A 64 -4.52 5.23 1.75
C GLU A 64 -3.93 3.92 1.18
N TYR A 65 -4.09 3.69 -0.14
CA TYR A 65 -3.51 2.51 -0.79
C TYR A 65 -1.98 2.49 -0.70
N ASN A 66 -1.35 3.65 -0.92
CA ASN A 66 0.10 3.77 -0.78
C ASN A 66 0.56 3.55 0.67
N GLN A 67 -0.20 4.00 1.66
CA GLN A 67 0.13 3.79 3.07
C GLN A 67 0.03 2.32 3.48
N GLN A 68 -1.04 1.61 3.10
CA GLN A 68 -1.18 0.18 3.39
C GLN A 68 -0.10 -0.66 2.70
N GLN A 69 0.24 -0.35 1.45
CA GLN A 69 1.30 -1.05 0.74
C GLN A 69 2.68 -0.79 1.37
N LEU A 70 2.92 0.44 1.82
CA LEU A 70 4.15 0.82 2.52
C LEU A 70 4.28 0.09 3.85
N SER A 71 3.23 0.10 4.69
CA SER A 71 3.25 -0.56 5.99
C SER A 71 3.46 -2.07 5.85
N SER A 72 2.73 -2.72 4.93
CA SER A 72 2.88 -4.15 4.64
C SER A 72 4.28 -4.50 4.16
N SER A 73 4.83 -3.70 3.23
CA SER A 73 6.19 -3.91 2.71
C SER A 73 7.25 -3.72 3.80
N MET A 74 7.07 -2.71 4.66
CA MET A 74 7.99 -2.43 5.76
C MET A 74 7.97 -3.53 6.82
N VAL A 75 6.78 -3.96 7.26
CA VAL A 75 6.62 -5.07 8.20
C VAL A 75 7.22 -6.35 7.61
N SER A 76 6.92 -6.67 6.35
CA SER A 76 7.47 -7.87 5.70
C SER A 76 9.00 -7.84 5.57
N ALA A 77 9.58 -6.69 5.22
CA ALA A 77 11.04 -6.54 5.15
C ALA A 77 11.67 -6.65 6.53
N PHE A 78 11.05 -6.05 7.55
CA PHE A 78 11.51 -6.12 8.93
C PHE A 78 11.50 -7.57 9.45
N LEU A 79 10.42 -8.31 9.25
CA LEU A 79 10.29 -9.69 9.71
C LEU A 79 11.38 -10.62 9.16
N LYS A 80 11.81 -10.38 7.91
CA LYS A 80 12.88 -11.13 7.23
C LYS A 80 14.28 -10.60 7.51
N THR A 81 14.41 -9.56 8.31
CA THR A 81 15.73 -9.05 8.69
C THR A 81 16.30 -9.92 9.79
N ASN A 82 17.61 -10.18 9.73
CA ASN A 82 18.31 -10.93 10.78
C ASN A 82 18.10 -10.25 12.14
N SER A 83 17.74 -11.03 13.15
CA SER A 83 17.48 -10.51 14.49
C SER A 83 18.75 -10.05 15.19
N PHE A 84 19.92 -10.57 14.82
CA PHE A 84 21.21 -10.30 15.47
C PHE A 84 21.25 -10.61 16.99
N CYS A 85 20.19 -11.18 17.55
CA CYS A 85 20.09 -11.66 18.92
C CYS A 85 20.62 -13.09 19.04
N LEU A 86 20.32 -13.93 18.04
CA LEU A 86 20.75 -15.32 17.92
C LEU A 86 21.28 -15.57 16.50
N PRO A 87 22.23 -16.49 16.31
CA PRO A 87 22.70 -16.86 14.98
C PRO A 87 21.57 -17.47 14.14
N ASP A 88 21.52 -17.12 12.86
CA ASP A 88 20.57 -17.64 11.87
C ASP A 88 19.09 -17.51 12.27
N THR A 89 18.76 -16.48 13.05
CA THR A 89 17.39 -16.21 13.54
C THR A 89 16.91 -14.88 12.98
N ASP A 90 15.78 -14.91 12.27
CA ASP A 90 15.15 -13.69 11.75
C ASP A 90 14.29 -13.00 12.83
N MET A 91 13.91 -11.74 12.59
CA MET A 91 13.01 -11.01 13.50
C MET A 91 11.65 -11.70 13.65
N GLU A 92 11.17 -12.37 12.60
CA GLU A 92 9.96 -13.20 12.63
C GLU A 92 10.04 -14.28 13.73
N ASP A 93 11.13 -15.04 13.76
CA ASP A 93 11.36 -16.08 14.75
C ASP A 93 11.47 -15.51 16.17
N LEU A 94 12.09 -14.34 16.31
CA LEU A 94 12.21 -13.63 17.58
C LEU A 94 10.84 -13.21 18.13
N ILE A 95 9.97 -12.67 17.27
CA ILE A 95 8.60 -12.30 17.62
C ILE A 95 7.80 -13.54 18.05
N VAL A 96 7.90 -14.64 17.29
CA VAL A 96 7.25 -15.91 17.64
C VAL A 96 7.75 -16.44 18.98
N ALA A 97 9.06 -16.34 19.26
CA ALA A 97 9.66 -16.75 20.52
C ALA A 97 9.10 -15.95 21.71
N VAL A 98 9.03 -14.61 21.58
CA VAL A 98 8.48 -13.71 22.60
C VAL A 98 6.98 -13.96 22.79
N ALA A 99 6.22 -14.13 21.71
CA ALA A 99 4.79 -14.41 21.75
C ALA A 99 4.48 -15.75 22.46
N LYS A 100 5.36 -16.74 22.33
CA LYS A 100 5.28 -18.03 23.05
C LYS A 100 5.72 -17.93 24.51
N ASN A 101 6.14 -16.75 24.99
CA ASN A 101 6.72 -16.53 26.31
C ASN A 101 7.91 -17.47 26.59
N ASN A 102 8.70 -17.78 25.56
CA ASN A 102 9.91 -18.57 25.71
C ASN A 102 11.00 -17.70 26.34
N MET A 103 11.55 -18.15 27.46
CA MET A 103 12.67 -17.49 28.14
C MET A 103 13.98 -17.78 27.38
N MET A 104 14.14 -17.16 26.21
CA MET A 104 15.41 -17.14 25.49
C MET A 104 16.21 -15.89 25.86
N GLN A 105 17.53 -16.03 25.85
CA GLN A 105 18.46 -14.93 26.06
C GLN A 105 19.26 -14.72 24.78
N CYS A 106 19.52 -13.47 24.43
CA CYS A 106 20.39 -13.15 23.31
C CYS A 106 21.84 -13.55 23.63
N ASP A 107 22.56 -13.98 22.61
CA ASP A 107 23.98 -14.32 22.73
C ASP A 107 24.82 -13.04 22.73
N ALA A 108 25.43 -12.74 23.87
CA ALA A 108 26.28 -11.57 24.05
C ALA A 108 27.54 -11.60 23.15
N GLU A 109 28.11 -12.78 22.90
CA GLU A 109 29.26 -12.93 22.02
C GLU A 109 28.87 -12.58 20.57
N TYR A 110 27.74 -13.09 20.13
CA TYR A 110 27.21 -12.80 18.80
C TYR A 110 26.87 -11.33 18.61
N GLN A 111 26.15 -10.70 19.56
CA GLN A 111 25.85 -9.27 19.52
C GLN A 111 27.13 -8.41 19.48
N SER A 112 28.18 -8.81 20.22
CA SER A 112 29.43 -8.06 20.28
C SER A 112 30.19 -8.05 18.95
N SER A 113 29.96 -9.04 18.09
CA SER A 113 30.57 -9.14 16.76
C SER A 113 30.04 -8.10 15.77
N ILE A 114 28.87 -7.51 16.06
CA ILE A 114 28.18 -6.57 15.16
C ILE A 114 28.51 -5.14 15.61
N GLN A 115 29.23 -4.43 14.75
CA GLN A 115 29.56 -3.04 15.00
C GLN A 115 28.33 -2.14 14.83
N ASN A 116 28.17 -1.17 15.73
CA ASN A 116 27.13 -0.12 15.69
C ASN A 116 25.67 -0.58 15.95
N LEU A 117 25.47 -1.71 16.60
CA LEU A 117 24.14 -2.10 17.06
C LEU A 117 23.74 -1.23 18.27
N GLN A 118 22.66 -0.46 18.16
CA GLN A 118 22.17 0.39 19.26
C GLN A 118 21.66 -0.43 20.46
N CYS A 119 21.15 -1.64 20.20
CA CYS A 119 20.59 -2.54 21.21
C CYS A 119 21.61 -3.53 21.77
N LYS A 120 22.87 -3.10 21.88
CA LYS A 120 23.96 -3.92 22.41
C LYS A 120 23.78 -4.12 23.92
N ASP A 121 24.23 -5.28 24.42
CA ASP A 121 24.24 -5.66 25.84
C ASP A 121 22.86 -5.98 26.44
N ILE A 122 21.79 -5.97 25.63
CA ILE A 122 20.46 -6.39 26.07
C ILE A 122 20.35 -7.91 25.92
N GLN A 123 20.32 -8.60 27.07
CA GLN A 123 20.24 -10.07 27.12
C GLN A 123 18.80 -10.59 27.03
N LYS A 124 17.81 -9.84 27.55
CA LYS A 124 16.42 -10.30 27.50
C LYS A 124 15.83 -10.07 26.12
N ILE A 125 15.25 -11.11 25.56
CA ILE A 125 14.73 -11.13 24.19
C ILE A 125 13.59 -10.12 23.96
N ASP A 126 12.75 -9.88 24.97
CA ASP A 126 11.63 -8.93 24.91
C ASP A 126 12.11 -7.47 24.90
N GLU A 127 13.06 -7.15 25.78
CA GLU A 127 13.73 -5.84 25.82
C GLU A 127 14.52 -5.58 24.54
N TYR A 128 15.22 -6.62 24.03
CA TYR A 128 15.98 -6.53 22.79
C TYR A 128 15.05 -6.29 21.59
N LEU A 129 13.98 -7.06 21.46
CA LEU A 129 13.02 -6.93 20.37
C LEU A 129 12.38 -5.54 20.36
N LYS A 130 11.99 -5.02 21.52
CA LYS A 130 11.47 -3.64 21.64
C LYS A 130 12.49 -2.61 21.15
N CYS A 131 13.75 -2.71 21.58
CA CYS A 131 14.81 -1.82 21.15
C CYS A 131 15.06 -1.91 19.63
N ALA A 132 15.13 -3.13 19.09
CA ALA A 132 15.42 -3.36 17.68
C ALA A 132 14.29 -2.87 16.76
N LEU A 133 13.04 -3.06 17.19
CA LEU A 133 11.87 -2.50 16.54
C LEU A 133 11.92 -0.97 16.56
N GLN A 134 12.04 -0.37 17.74
CA GLN A 134 12.06 1.08 17.89
C GLN A 134 13.17 1.71 17.04
N THR A 135 14.39 1.16 17.12
CA THR A 135 15.53 1.63 16.32
C THR A 135 15.27 1.53 14.82
N SER A 136 14.73 0.40 14.35
CA SER A 136 14.44 0.18 12.93
C SER A 136 13.37 1.14 12.41
N PHE A 137 12.30 1.33 13.18
CA PHE A 137 11.20 2.22 12.81
C PHE A 137 11.58 3.70 12.93
N ASP A 138 12.31 4.12 13.97
CA ASP A 138 12.80 5.49 14.11
C ASP A 138 13.80 5.86 13.01
N ASN A 139 14.72 4.96 12.67
CA ASN A 139 15.68 5.21 11.58
C ASN A 139 15.02 5.24 10.20
N SER A 140 13.88 4.56 10.03
CA SER A 140 13.18 4.49 8.75
C SER A 140 12.08 5.55 8.66
N LEU A 141 11.04 5.48 9.49
CA LEU A 141 9.89 6.38 9.50
C LEU A 141 10.19 7.73 10.13
N GLY A 142 11.11 7.78 11.11
CA GLY A 142 11.52 9.03 11.75
C GLY A 142 12.20 9.99 10.78
N GLN A 143 12.95 9.50 9.78
CA GLN A 143 13.51 10.33 8.71
C GLN A 143 12.43 11.04 7.88
N PHE A 144 11.26 10.41 7.71
CA PHE A 144 10.12 10.98 7.01
C PHE A 144 9.22 11.81 7.93
N ASN A 145 9.60 11.97 9.21
CA ASN A 145 8.83 12.69 10.22
C ASN A 145 7.40 12.14 10.40
N MET A 146 7.16 10.88 10.01
CA MET A 146 5.85 10.23 10.07
C MET A 146 5.67 9.59 11.45
N PRO A 147 4.76 10.07 12.31
CA PRO A 147 4.41 9.36 13.53
C PRO A 147 3.85 7.97 13.20
N TYR A 148 4.27 6.97 13.97
CA TYR A 148 3.80 5.60 13.84
C TYR A 148 3.42 5.01 15.20
N GLN A 149 2.49 4.06 15.19
CA GLN A 149 2.18 3.16 16.29
C GLN A 149 2.36 1.73 15.79
N LEU A 150 3.11 0.92 16.52
CA LEU A 150 3.25 -0.50 16.26
C LEU A 150 2.67 -1.26 17.44
N GLU A 151 1.68 -2.12 17.19
CA GLU A 151 1.12 -3.02 18.18
C GLU A 151 1.27 -4.46 17.73
N MET A 152 1.76 -5.31 18.63
CA MET A 152 1.77 -6.75 18.43
C MET A 152 0.91 -7.43 19.47
N LYS A 153 -0.04 -8.22 19.00
CA LYS A 153 -1.06 -8.90 19.81
C LYS A 153 -1.04 -10.39 19.52
N VAL A 154 -1.21 -11.21 20.55
CA VAL A 154 -1.42 -12.65 20.35
C VAL A 154 -2.93 -12.90 20.40
N THR A 155 -3.46 -13.45 19.31
CA THR A 155 -4.85 -13.92 19.21
C THR A 155 -4.82 -15.44 19.30
N SER A 156 -5.52 -16.00 20.30
CA SER A 156 -5.55 -17.43 20.60
C SER A 156 -6.99 -17.88 20.76
N GLY A 157 -7.64 -18.28 19.67
CA GLY A 157 -9.03 -18.78 19.66
C GLY A 157 -9.98 -17.94 20.52
N ASP A 158 -10.44 -18.51 21.65
CA ASP A 158 -11.42 -17.92 22.57
C ASP A 158 -10.82 -16.99 23.67
N SER A 159 -9.51 -16.75 23.65
CA SER A 159 -8.83 -15.96 24.70
C SER A 159 -8.70 -14.48 24.35
N ALA A 160 -8.72 -13.65 25.39
CA ALA A 160 -8.55 -12.21 25.29
C ALA A 160 -7.25 -11.84 24.57
N ILE A 161 -7.38 -10.90 23.63
CA ILE A 161 -6.26 -10.32 22.89
C ILE A 161 -5.36 -9.60 23.88
N LYS A 162 -4.11 -10.05 24.03
CA LYS A 162 -3.15 -9.41 24.93
C LYS A 162 -2.04 -8.75 24.09
N PRO A 163 -1.89 -7.42 24.13
CA PRO A 163 -0.73 -6.77 23.56
C PRO A 163 0.51 -7.19 24.35
N PHE A 164 1.57 -7.55 23.64
CA PHE A 164 2.87 -7.85 24.27
C PHE A 164 3.94 -6.84 23.87
N ILE A 165 3.76 -6.12 22.76
CA ILE A 165 4.59 -5.00 22.33
C ILE A 165 3.70 -3.86 21.84
N THR A 166 3.96 -2.66 22.36
CA THR A 166 3.39 -1.39 21.91
C THR A 166 4.54 -0.40 21.75
N LEU A 167 4.65 0.24 20.59
CA LEU A 167 5.66 1.26 20.30
C LEU A 167 5.03 2.47 19.57
N PRO A 168 5.56 3.69 19.77
CA PRO A 168 6.51 4.05 20.83
C PRO A 168 5.89 3.83 22.21
N ASP A 169 6.74 3.64 23.22
CA ASP A 169 6.27 3.49 24.60
C ASP A 169 5.53 4.77 25.02
N GLU A 170 4.37 4.65 25.69
CA GLU A 170 3.46 5.76 26.01
C GLU A 170 4.13 6.92 26.77
N ALA A 171 5.32 6.67 27.32
CA ALA A 171 6.14 7.62 28.05
C ALA A 171 6.73 8.77 27.20
N ASP A 172 6.70 8.70 25.87
CA ASP A 172 7.22 9.77 25.02
C ASP A 172 6.13 10.81 24.69
N GLU A 173 5.86 11.72 25.63
CA GLU A 173 4.82 12.78 25.54
C GLU A 173 4.89 13.58 24.23
N LYS A 174 6.11 13.81 23.72
CA LYS A 174 6.37 14.55 22.48
C LYS A 174 5.81 13.82 21.24
N TYR A 175 5.78 12.50 21.28
CA TYR A 175 5.26 11.66 20.21
C TYR A 175 3.72 11.63 20.22
N VAL A 176 3.14 11.53 21.41
CA VAL A 176 1.68 11.55 21.63
C VAL A 176 1.07 12.87 21.17
N GLU A 177 1.71 14.00 21.45
CA GLU A 177 1.22 15.32 21.01
C GLU A 177 1.19 15.43 19.47
N LYS A 178 2.22 14.89 18.80
CA LYS A 178 2.30 14.89 17.34
C LYS A 178 1.21 14.02 16.71
N MET A 179 0.93 12.84 17.29
CA MET A 179 -0.15 11.94 16.83
C MET A 179 -1.53 12.60 16.93
N LYS A 180 -1.83 13.27 18.04
CA LYS A 180 -3.12 13.97 18.25
C LYS A 180 -3.42 15.03 17.19
N THR A 181 -2.40 15.65 16.63
CA THR A 181 -2.59 16.63 15.54
C THR A 181 -2.89 15.99 14.18
N LEU A 182 -2.49 14.73 13.95
CA LEU A 182 -2.66 14.03 12.67
C LEU A 182 -3.92 13.15 12.58
N SER A 183 -4.42 12.62 13.70
CA SER A 183 -5.56 11.69 13.74
C SER A 183 -6.88 12.25 13.19
N SER A 184 -6.96 13.56 12.94
CA SER A 184 -8.14 14.21 12.33
C SER A 184 -8.26 14.03 10.80
N ALA A 185 -7.25 13.47 10.11
CA ALA A 185 -7.16 13.55 8.64
C ALA A 185 -7.34 12.23 7.86
N THR A 186 -7.09 11.06 8.45
CA THR A 186 -7.00 9.77 7.72
C THR A 186 -7.58 8.62 8.54
N SER A 187 -8.81 8.21 8.21
CA SER A 187 -9.48 7.04 8.80
C SER A 187 -9.54 5.91 7.77
N GLY A 188 -8.41 5.23 7.53
CA GLY A 188 -8.36 3.99 6.76
C GLY A 188 -8.20 2.82 7.72
N SER A 189 -9.03 1.78 7.59
CA SER A 189 -8.86 0.53 8.34
C SER A 189 -7.65 -0.21 7.75
N VAL A 190 -6.54 -0.28 8.48
CA VAL A 190 -5.37 -1.08 8.09
C VAL A 190 -5.62 -2.53 8.52
N GLU A 191 -5.49 -3.49 7.62
CA GLU A 191 -5.52 -4.91 8.01
C GLU A 191 -4.20 -5.31 8.70
N PRO A 192 -4.23 -6.12 9.76
CA PRO A 192 -3.02 -6.56 10.44
C PRO A 192 -2.22 -7.53 9.59
N TYR A 193 -0.90 -7.54 9.78
CA TYR A 193 -0.08 -8.64 9.30
C TYR A 193 -0.27 -9.83 10.24
N ILE A 194 -0.66 -10.98 9.68
CA ILE A 194 -0.94 -12.21 10.42
C ILE A 194 0.27 -13.15 10.35
N LEU A 195 0.87 -13.43 11.50
CA LEU A 195 1.98 -14.35 11.63
C LEU A 195 1.53 -15.62 12.40
N PRO A 196 1.49 -16.80 11.76
CA PRO A 196 1.04 -18.02 12.43
C PRO A 196 2.06 -18.49 13.47
N LEU A 197 1.58 -18.81 14.68
CA LEU A 197 2.42 -19.47 15.69
C LEU A 197 2.53 -20.95 15.33
N SER A 198 3.74 -21.39 14.94
CA SER A 198 4.00 -22.79 14.55
C SER A 198 3.36 -23.79 15.53
N GLY A 199 2.52 -24.67 15.00
CA GLY A 199 1.81 -25.73 15.72
C GLY A 199 0.30 -25.53 15.93
N SER A 200 -0.27 -24.36 15.60
CA SER A 200 -1.73 -24.13 15.71
C SER A 200 -2.21 -23.09 14.70
N SER A 201 -3.30 -23.39 13.96
CA SER A 201 -3.96 -22.42 13.07
C SER A 201 -4.82 -21.41 13.83
N MET A 202 -5.06 -21.62 15.13
CA MET A 202 -5.88 -20.74 15.97
C MET A 202 -5.06 -19.71 16.75
N ASN A 203 -3.73 -19.88 16.77
CA ASN A 203 -2.83 -18.99 17.50
C ASN A 203 -2.01 -18.19 16.49
N VAL A 204 -2.30 -16.91 16.41
CA VAL A 204 -1.62 -16.00 15.48
C VAL A 204 -1.11 -14.78 16.24
N VAL A 205 -0.01 -14.21 15.74
CA VAL A 205 0.45 -12.88 16.12
C VAL A 205 -0.09 -11.91 15.09
N GLU A 206 -0.88 -10.94 15.54
CA GLU A 206 -1.34 -9.82 14.75
C GLU A 206 -0.38 -8.66 14.94
N ILE A 207 0.18 -8.15 13.84
CA ILE A 207 1.09 -7.01 13.84
C ILE A 207 0.39 -5.85 13.14
N TRP A 208 0.11 -4.81 13.91
CA TRP A 208 -0.55 -3.58 13.49
C TRP A 208 0.50 -2.49 13.38
N LEU A 209 0.71 -1.95 12.18
CA LEU A 209 1.55 -0.77 11.95
C LEU A 209 0.68 0.37 11.43
N CYS A 210 0.42 1.34 12.30
CA CYS A 210 -0.45 2.48 12.05
C CYS A 210 0.43 3.70 11.84
N ILE A 211 0.29 4.36 10.68
CA ILE A 211 1.12 5.51 10.30
C ILE A 211 0.19 6.72 10.22
N ASN A 212 0.52 7.80 10.94
CA ASN A 212 -0.30 9.01 11.04
C ASN A 212 -1.72 8.78 11.61
N SER A 213 -1.95 7.66 12.29
CA SER A 213 -3.22 7.33 12.92
C SER A 213 -2.99 6.46 14.15
N GLU A 214 -3.95 6.48 15.07
CA GLU A 214 -4.00 5.51 16.16
C GLU A 214 -4.37 4.13 15.58
N CYS A 215 -3.84 3.07 16.20
CA CYS A 215 -4.30 1.73 15.90
C CYS A 215 -5.73 1.51 16.42
N PRO A 216 -6.55 0.71 15.72
CA PRO A 216 -7.91 0.46 16.17
C PRO A 216 -7.92 -0.17 17.56
N GLU A 217 -8.70 0.41 18.47
CA GLU A 217 -9.11 -0.24 19.71
C GLU A 217 -10.03 -1.42 19.32
N ILE A 218 -9.59 -2.65 19.59
CA ILE A 218 -10.34 -3.89 19.31
C ILE A 218 -10.96 -4.39 20.61
#